data_AF-A0A7S1ITS9-F1
#
_entry.id   AF-A0A7S1ITS9-F1
#
_cell.length_a   1.000
_cell.length_b   1.000
_cell.length_c   1.000
_cell.angle_alpha   90.00
_cell.angle_beta   90.00
_cell.angle_gamma   90.00
#
_symmetry.space_group_name_H-M   'P 1'
#
loop_
_entity.id
_entity.type
_entity.pdbx_description
1 polymer ?
#
loop_
_entity_poly.entity_id
_entity_poly.type
_entity_poly.pdbx_seq_one_letter_code
_entity_poly.pdbx_strand_id
1 'polypeptide(L)'
;GTRESLKKAFDECTGSIKGEPATVVRSFDENAIDSVVKGQRTSDSVAKGQRDSVPTRNLGLAHTRCQLLRVYPAATRILSTNYSPFEAWAMGCQMVALNFQCND
;
A
#
# COMPACT_ATOMS: atom_id res chain seq x y z
N GLY A 1 18.28 28.51 -6.61
CA GLY A 1 17.73 28.32 -7.96
C GLY A 1 16.32 27.81 -7.83
N THR A 2 15.60 27.71 -8.95
CA THR A 2 14.19 27.30 -9.00
C THR A 2 13.93 25.93 -8.37
N ARG A 3 14.93 25.03 -8.35
CA ARG A 3 14.83 23.69 -7.76
C ARG A 3 14.71 23.68 -6.23
N GLU A 4 15.48 24.53 -5.55
CA GLU A 4 15.46 24.62 -4.09
C GLU A 4 14.15 25.24 -3.59
N SER A 5 13.62 26.22 -4.33
CA SER A 5 12.33 26.85 -4.04
C SER A 5 11.16 25.88 -4.24
N LEU A 6 11.18 25.06 -5.30
CA LEU A 6 10.18 24.03 -5.54
C LEU A 6 10.20 22.93 -4.47
N LYS A 7 11.41 22.48 -4.08
CA LYS A 7 11.55 21.52 -2.99
C LYS A 7 11.00 22.06 -1.67
N LYS A 8 11.28 23.33 -1.35
CA LYS A 8 10.75 24.01 -0.16
C LYS A 8 9.23 24.08 -0.18
N ALA A 9 8.63 24.49 -1.30
CA ALA A 9 7.18 24.55 -1.46
C ALA A 9 6.51 23.16 -1.33
N PHE A 10 7.14 22.12 -1.91
CA PHE A 10 6.67 20.74 -1.76
C PHE A 10 6.76 20.24 -0.31
N ASP A 11 7.88 20.53 0.36
CA ASP A 11 8.07 20.14 1.76
C ASP A 11 7.12 20.87 2.71
N GLU A 12 6.81 22.15 2.46
CA GLU A 12 5.81 22.94 3.20
C GLU A 12 4.39 22.37 3.04
N CYS A 13 3.98 22.04 1.81
CA CYS A 13 2.68 21.41 1.55
C CYS A 13 2.56 19.99 2.15
N THR A 14 3.67 19.26 2.25
CA THR A 14 3.68 17.90 2.83
C THR A 14 3.86 17.91 4.36
N GLY A 15 4.09 19.08 4.97
CA GLY A 15 4.30 19.24 6.42
C GLY A 15 3.15 18.73 7.28
N SER A 16 1.89 18.88 6.82
CA SER A 16 0.71 18.32 7.52
C SER A 16 0.71 16.79 7.60
N ILE A 17 1.46 16.11 6.74
CA ILE A 17 1.61 14.64 6.75
C ILE A 17 2.89 14.23 7.52
N LYS A 18 3.83 15.15 7.73
CA LYS A 18 5.15 14.92 8.34
C LYS A 18 5.27 15.38 9.81
N GLY A 19 4.27 16.07 10.36
CA GLY A 19 4.37 16.84 11.62
C GLY A 19 3.92 16.18 12.93
N GLU A 20 3.20 15.06 12.88
CA GLU A 20 2.88 14.20 14.04
C GLU A 20 3.90 13.04 14.08
N PRO A 21 4.12 12.31 15.21
CA PRO A 21 5.02 11.16 15.27
C PRO A 21 4.67 10.09 14.21
N ALA A 22 5.25 10.32 13.03
CA ALA A 22 5.26 9.57 11.79
C ALA A 22 4.03 8.70 11.53
N THR A 23 2.97 9.28 10.97
CA THR A 23 2.06 8.52 10.11
C THR A 23 2.82 8.13 8.84
N VAL A 24 3.69 7.13 8.95
CA VAL A 24 4.42 6.59 7.80
C VAL A 24 3.38 6.01 6.86
N VAL A 25 3.21 6.64 5.70
CA VAL A 25 2.40 6.08 4.63
C VAL A 25 3.26 5.05 3.89
N ARG A 26 2.86 3.78 3.91
CA ARG A 26 3.47 2.76 3.05
C ARG A 26 2.54 2.44 1.90
N SER A 27 3.11 2.25 0.71
CA SER A 27 2.37 2.04 -0.53
C SER A 27 2.80 0.74 -1.20
N PHE A 28 1.84 0.00 -1.75
CA PHE A 28 2.05 -1.22 -2.55
C PHE A 28 0.90 -1.41 -3.55
N ASP A 29 1.01 -2.37 -4.47
CA ASP A 29 -0.08 -2.75 -5.39
C ASP A 29 -0.86 -3.98 -4.90
N GLU A 30 -2.05 -4.27 -5.44
CA GLU A 30 -2.88 -5.38 -4.95
C GLU A 30 -2.26 -6.77 -5.12
N ASN A 31 -1.22 -6.98 -5.95
CA ASN A 31 -0.59 -8.30 -6.02
C ASN A 31 0.09 -8.68 -4.70
N ALA A 32 0.46 -7.68 -3.89
CA ALA A 32 0.99 -7.90 -2.55
C ALA A 32 -0.11 -8.41 -1.58
N ILE A 33 -1.37 -8.04 -1.77
CA ILE A 33 -2.53 -8.60 -1.03
C ILE A 33 -2.71 -10.06 -1.41
N ASP A 34 -2.75 -10.31 -2.72
CA ASP A 34 -2.92 -11.63 -3.32
C ASP A 34 -1.88 -12.64 -2.81
N SER A 35 -0.63 -12.19 -2.69
CA SER A 35 0.48 -12.99 -2.16
C SER A 35 0.29 -13.36 -0.69
N VAL A 36 -0.32 -12.50 0.12
CA VAL A 36 -0.63 -12.77 1.55
C VAL A 36 -1.83 -13.71 1.68
N VAL A 37 -2.91 -13.46 0.93
CA VAL A 37 -4.13 -14.29 0.95
C VAL A 37 -3.83 -15.70 0.44
N LYS A 38 -3.07 -15.82 -0.65
CA LYS A 38 -2.62 -17.11 -1.17
C LYS A 38 -1.63 -17.78 -0.22
N GLY A 39 -0.69 -17.02 0.36
CA GLY A 39 0.26 -17.53 1.36
C GLY A 39 -0.39 -18.08 2.63
N GLN A 40 -1.52 -17.50 3.07
CA GLN A 40 -2.33 -18.03 4.18
C GLN A 40 -3.06 -19.33 3.82
N ARG A 41 -3.42 -19.52 2.54
CA ARG A 41 -4.03 -20.76 2.05
C ARG A 41 -2.99 -21.86 1.78
N THR A 42 -1.74 -21.49 1.50
CA THR A 42 -0.67 -22.43 1.17
C THR A 42 0.26 -22.70 2.35
N SER A 43 -0.24 -22.67 3.60
CA SER A 43 0.49 -23.26 4.72
C SER A 43 0.47 -24.79 4.63
N ASP A 44 1.11 -25.28 3.56
CA ASP A 44 1.64 -26.61 3.32
C ASP A 44 2.79 -26.41 2.29
N SER A 45 3.96 -26.00 2.78
CA SER A 45 5.32 -26.19 2.20
C SER A 45 6.21 -24.93 2.11
N VAL A 46 7.48 -25.17 2.48
CA VAL A 46 8.64 -24.29 2.70
C VAL A 46 9.27 -23.78 1.40
N ALA A 47 9.82 -22.55 1.37
CA ALA A 47 11.23 -22.25 1.00
C ALA A 47 11.59 -20.76 0.81
N LYS A 48 12.91 -20.52 0.88
CA LYS A 48 13.71 -19.29 1.04
C LYS A 48 13.67 -18.27 -0.12
N GLY A 49 13.69 -16.99 0.29
CA GLY A 49 14.64 -15.97 -0.18
C GLY A 49 14.28 -15.15 -1.42
N GLN A 50 13.94 -13.87 -1.25
CA GLN A 50 14.29 -12.76 -2.15
C GLN A 50 13.89 -11.40 -1.54
N ARG A 51 14.61 -10.36 -1.97
CA ARG A 51 14.82 -9.06 -1.31
C ARG A 51 13.60 -8.15 -1.43
N ASP A 52 13.49 -7.22 -0.48
CA ASP A 52 12.39 -6.25 -0.29
C ASP A 52 11.03 -6.86 0.05
N SER A 53 11.06 -7.91 0.89
CA SER A 53 9.86 -8.50 1.47
C SER A 53 9.00 -7.42 2.14
N VAL A 54 7.86 -7.07 1.54
CA VAL A 54 6.67 -6.63 2.27
C VAL A 54 6.55 -7.59 3.45
N PRO A 55 6.46 -7.13 4.72
CA PRO A 55 6.48 -8.04 5.87
C PRO A 55 5.37 -9.07 5.75
N THR A 56 5.70 -10.26 5.23
CA THR A 56 4.76 -11.34 4.89
C THR A 56 4.25 -12.05 6.14
N ARG A 57 4.74 -11.66 7.32
CA ARG A 57 4.30 -12.20 8.61
C ARG A 57 3.45 -11.16 9.29
N ASN A 58 2.14 -11.21 9.04
CA ASN A 58 1.16 -10.30 9.60
C ASN A 58 1.49 -8.84 9.27
N LEU A 59 0.92 -8.30 8.18
CA LEU A 59 0.56 -6.89 8.13
C LEU A 59 -0.54 -6.67 9.19
N GLY A 60 -0.18 -6.87 10.45
CA GLY A 60 -1.12 -7.04 11.53
C GLY A 60 -1.87 -5.74 11.72
N LEU A 61 -3.10 -5.84 12.17
CA LEU A 61 -3.88 -4.70 12.69
C LEU A 61 -3.07 -3.79 13.63
N ALA A 62 -2.00 -4.31 14.25
CA ALA A 62 -1.03 -3.54 15.00
C ALA A 62 -0.25 -2.50 14.17
N HIS A 63 0.20 -2.83 12.95
CA HIS A 63 0.90 -1.89 12.07
C HIS A 63 -0.04 -0.81 11.54
N THR A 64 -1.29 -1.15 11.23
CA THR A 64 -2.30 -0.21 10.70
C THR A 64 -2.77 0.79 11.75
N ARG A 65 -2.50 0.57 13.05
CA ARG A 65 -2.78 1.54 14.12
C ARG A 65 -1.83 2.73 14.15
N CYS A 66 -0.60 2.56 13.66
CA CYS A 66 0.44 3.60 13.70
C CYS A 66 0.93 4.01 12.31
N GLN A 67 0.46 3.35 11.26
CA GLN A 67 0.86 3.60 9.88
C GLN A 67 -0.37 3.58 8.97
N LEU A 68 -0.41 4.51 8.01
CA LEU A 68 -1.38 4.46 6.93
C LEU A 68 -0.84 3.58 5.82
N LEU A 69 -1.67 2.65 5.37
CA LEU A 69 -1.33 1.77 4.26
C LEU A 69 -2.15 2.16 3.03
N ARG A 70 -1.44 2.31 1.91
CA ARG A 70 -2.01 2.65 0.61
C ARG A 70 -1.83 1.52 -0.39
N VAL A 71 -2.91 1.16 -1.06
CA VAL A 71 -2.94 0.12 -2.10
C VAL A 71 -3.42 0.74 -3.40
N TYR A 72 -2.79 0.39 -4.52
CA TYR A 72 -3.18 0.83 -5.86
C TYR A 72 -3.43 -0.35 -6.79
N PRO A 73 -4.23 -0.17 -7.86
CA PRO A 73 -4.38 -1.15 -8.93
C PRO A 73 -3.02 -1.56 -9.53
N ALA A 74 -2.86 -2.83 -9.87
CA ALA A 74 -1.66 -3.37 -10.45
C ALA A 74 -1.44 -2.75 -11.81
N ALA A 75 -0.18 -2.52 -12.18
CA ALA A 75 0.18 -1.97 -13.48
C ALA A 75 -0.33 -2.83 -14.67
N THR A 76 -0.62 -4.11 -14.43
CA THR A 76 -1.22 -5.03 -15.41
C THR A 76 -2.67 -4.69 -15.77
N ARG A 77 -3.36 -3.87 -14.96
CA ARG A 77 -4.73 -3.38 -15.23
C ARG A 77 -4.72 -2.22 -16.21
N ILE A 78 -4.17 -2.46 -17.40
CA ILE A 78 -4.01 -1.48 -18.49
C ILE A 78 -5.37 -0.93 -18.95
N LEU A 79 -6.42 -1.73 -18.81
CA LEU A 79 -7.80 -1.35 -19.12
C LEU A 79 -8.51 -0.61 -17.98
N SER A 80 -7.76 -0.18 -16.95
CA SER A 80 -8.26 0.54 -15.77
C SER A 80 -9.29 -0.23 -14.92
N THR A 81 -9.43 -1.55 -15.07
CA THR A 81 -10.30 -2.35 -14.21
C THR A 81 -9.88 -2.24 -12.74
N ASN A 82 -10.82 -2.44 -11.82
CA ASN A 82 -10.63 -2.37 -10.38
C ASN A 82 -10.46 -3.78 -9.77
N TYR A 83 -9.72 -3.85 -8.67
CA TYR A 83 -9.68 -5.02 -7.80
C TYR A 83 -10.76 -4.89 -6.71
N SER A 84 -11.07 -5.99 -6.01
CA SER A 84 -12.03 -5.94 -4.91
C SER A 84 -11.43 -5.18 -3.72
N PRO A 85 -12.04 -4.08 -3.25
CA PRO A 85 -11.51 -3.31 -2.12
C PRO A 85 -11.62 -4.08 -0.79
N PHE A 86 -12.51 -5.08 -0.72
CA PHE A 86 -12.78 -5.85 0.48
C PHE A 86 -11.54 -6.56 1.04
N GLU A 87 -10.69 -7.11 0.16
CA GLU A 87 -9.49 -7.84 0.57
C GLU A 87 -8.48 -6.90 1.25
N ALA A 88 -8.31 -5.70 0.71
CA ALA A 88 -7.46 -4.66 1.29
C ALA A 88 -7.98 -4.19 2.66
N TRP A 89 -9.31 -4.00 2.78
CA TRP A 89 -9.95 -3.62 4.04
C TRP A 89 -9.84 -4.71 5.11
N ALA A 90 -10.00 -5.99 4.74
CA ALA A 90 -9.85 -7.11 5.65
C ALA A 90 -8.43 -7.19 6.24
N MET A 91 -7.43 -6.68 5.52
CA MET A 91 -6.04 -6.53 5.98
C MET A 91 -5.78 -5.23 6.77
N GLY A 92 -6.78 -4.37 6.93
CA GLY A 92 -6.69 -3.11 7.66
C GLY A 92 -6.10 -1.94 6.87
N CYS A 93 -6.01 -2.04 5.54
CA CYS A 93 -5.53 -0.93 4.71
C CYS A 93 -6.58 0.20 4.65
N GLN A 94 -6.16 1.44 4.90
CA GLN A 94 -7.07 2.58 4.95
C GLN A 94 -7.17 3.33 3.62
N MET A 95 -6.09 3.40 2.84
CA MET A 95 -6.02 4.14 1.59
C MET A 95 -6.09 3.18 0.39
N VAL A 96 -7.28 2.66 0.10
CA VAL A 96 -7.53 1.74 -1.02
C VAL A 96 -7.86 2.57 -2.26
N ALA A 97 -6.90 2.73 -3.18
CA ALA A 97 -7.09 3.49 -4.42
C ALA A 97 -7.75 2.62 -5.48
N LEU A 98 -8.75 3.20 -6.15
CA LEU A 98 -9.51 2.62 -7.25
C LEU A 98 -9.53 3.61 -8.43
N ASN A 99 -9.73 3.07 -9.62
CA ASN A 99 -9.92 3.79 -10.86
C ASN A 99 -11.37 4.29 -10.93
N PHE A 100 -11.59 5.55 -10.51
CA PHE A 100 -12.93 6.15 -10.45
C PHE A 100 -13.60 6.33 -11.83
N GLN A 101 -12.83 6.33 -12.90
CA GLN A 101 -13.31 6.45 -14.27
C GLN A 101 -13.99 5.18 -14.82
N CYS A 102 -13.88 4.05 -14.12
CA CYS A 102 -14.45 2.78 -14.53
C CYS A 102 -15.75 2.47 -13.76
N ASN A 103 -16.72 1.87 -14.45
CA ASN A 103 -18.06 1.56 -13.93
C ASN A 103 -18.19 0.08 -13.53
N ASP A 104 -17.07 -0.58 -13.23
CA ASP A 104 -17.01 -1.99 -12.86
C ASP A 104 -17.40 -2.26 -11.39
#